data_AF-A0A431K6N9-F1
#
_entry.id   AF-A0A431K6N9-F1
#
_cell.length_a   1.000
_cell.length_b   1.000
_cell.length_c   1.000
_cell.angle_alpha   90.00
_cell.angle_beta   90.00
_cell.angle_gamma   90.00
#
_symmetry.space_group_name_H-M   'P 1'
#
loop_
_entity.id
_entity.type
_entity.pdbx_description
1 polymer ?
#
loop_
_entity_poly.entity_id
_entity_poly.type
_entity_poly.pdbx_seq_one_letter_code
_entity_poly.pdbx_strand_id
1 'polypeptide(L)'
;MPKFKLNGCSFTAENCVDGVLVNPTLPKLFDQTPNEDRPPAQAKWWNVPYVVTMTVEEWDRMYAERTDEHAEAGRKHWAEARPKWMEAWPTGTRYETRCLDGGAWDRSTSWGMFATLEEALACANAGPQWRRQGGAA
;
A
#
# COMPACT_ATOMS: atom_id res chain seq x y z
N MET A 1 10.81 10.52 -10.40
CA MET A 1 9.51 9.86 -10.62
C MET A 1 8.59 10.76 -11.46
N PRO A 2 7.79 10.17 -12.37
CA PRO A 2 6.77 10.86 -13.15
C PRO A 2 5.70 11.58 -12.32
N LYS A 3 4.99 12.52 -12.97
CA LYS A 3 3.82 13.21 -12.40
C LYS A 3 2.56 12.87 -13.19
N PHE A 4 1.48 12.57 -12.48
CA PHE A 4 0.17 12.23 -13.03
C PHE A 4 -0.90 13.20 -12.52
N LYS A 5 -1.90 13.48 -13.33
CA LYS A 5 -3.03 14.34 -12.96
C LYS A 5 -4.27 13.50 -12.70
N LEU A 6 -4.85 13.62 -11.52
CA LEU A 6 -6.11 12.96 -11.13
C LEU A 6 -6.97 13.99 -10.39
N ASN A 7 -8.27 14.07 -10.72
CA ASN A 7 -9.23 14.96 -10.04
C ASN A 7 -8.75 16.42 -9.90
N GLY A 8 -8.10 16.95 -10.95
CA GLY A 8 -7.53 18.31 -10.95
C GLY A 8 -6.26 18.50 -10.10
N CYS A 9 -5.80 17.47 -9.40
CA CYS A 9 -4.60 17.47 -8.57
C CYS A 9 -3.43 16.76 -9.26
N SER A 10 -2.19 17.13 -8.92
CA SER A 10 -0.98 16.45 -9.39
C SER A 10 -0.40 15.53 -8.33
N PHE A 11 0.00 14.34 -8.75
CA PHE A 11 0.59 13.29 -7.91
C PHE A 11 1.90 12.82 -8.52
N THR A 12 2.84 12.43 -7.68
CA THR A 12 4.09 11.79 -8.12
C THR A 12 3.97 10.31 -7.81
N ALA A 13 4.25 9.45 -8.79
CA ALA A 13 4.20 7.99 -8.64
C ALA A 13 5.17 7.33 -9.62
N GLU A 14 5.47 6.05 -9.43
CA GLU A 14 6.29 5.30 -10.40
C GLU A 14 5.51 5.06 -11.68
N ASN A 15 4.22 4.73 -11.55
CA ASN A 15 3.31 4.52 -12.67
C ASN A 15 1.87 4.96 -12.33
N CYS A 16 1.02 5.04 -13.34
CA CYS A 16 -0.41 5.23 -13.22
C CYS A 16 -1.11 4.36 -14.26
N VAL A 17 -1.94 3.43 -13.81
CA VAL A 17 -2.66 2.47 -14.68
C VAL A 17 -4.15 2.69 -14.47
N ASP A 18 -4.85 3.03 -15.56
CA ASP A 18 -6.30 3.28 -15.56
C ASP A 18 -6.77 4.24 -14.45
N GLY A 19 -5.98 5.28 -14.19
CA GLY A 19 -6.28 6.29 -13.17
C GLY A 19 -5.89 5.92 -11.73
N VAL A 20 -5.29 4.74 -11.51
CA VAL A 20 -4.79 4.30 -10.21
C VAL A 20 -3.28 4.47 -10.14
N LEU A 21 -2.80 5.17 -9.13
CA LEU A 21 -1.37 5.39 -8.89
C LEU A 21 -0.71 4.10 -8.39
N VAL A 22 0.46 3.76 -8.94
CA VAL A 22 1.29 2.64 -8.49
C VAL A 22 2.58 3.20 -7.90
N ASN A 23 2.86 2.83 -6.65
CA ASN A 23 3.97 3.35 -5.83
C ASN A 23 4.02 4.88 -5.82
N PRO A 24 2.96 5.56 -5.34
CA PRO A 24 3.00 7.01 -5.18
C PRO A 24 4.07 7.46 -4.19
N THR A 25 4.68 8.63 -4.45
CA THR A 25 5.42 9.36 -3.42
C THR A 25 4.42 9.96 -2.45
N LEU A 26 4.25 9.31 -1.30
CA LEU A 26 3.39 9.80 -0.24
C LEU A 26 4.03 11.00 0.48
N PRO A 27 3.22 11.97 0.97
CA PRO A 27 3.69 13.02 1.86
C PRO A 27 4.42 12.46 3.09
N LYS A 28 5.32 13.24 3.68
CA LYS A 28 5.99 12.86 4.94
C LYS A 28 4.93 12.59 6.03
N LEU A 29 5.12 11.52 6.80
CA LEU A 29 4.22 11.07 7.88
C LEU A 29 2.78 10.76 7.43
N PHE A 30 2.51 10.57 6.12
CA PHE A 30 1.16 10.41 5.59
C PHE A 30 0.34 9.30 6.28
N ASP A 31 0.98 8.16 6.59
CA ASP A 31 0.39 7.01 7.28
C ASP A 31 0.71 6.97 8.80
N GLN A 32 1.02 8.13 9.37
CA GLN A 32 1.28 8.33 10.82
C GLN A 32 0.62 9.63 11.33
N THR A 33 -0.27 10.23 10.55
CA THR A 33 -0.90 11.52 10.86
C THR A 33 -2.39 11.30 11.13
N PRO A 34 -2.89 11.60 12.34
CA PRO A 34 -4.31 11.57 12.65
C PRO A 34 -5.13 12.36 11.63
N ASN A 35 -6.34 11.88 11.30
CA ASN A 35 -7.17 12.52 10.28
C ASN A 35 -7.51 13.98 10.62
N GLU A 36 -7.71 14.29 11.90
CA GLU A 36 -8.00 15.64 12.41
C GLU A 36 -6.78 16.58 12.36
N ASP A 37 -5.57 16.03 12.47
CA ASP A 37 -4.31 16.79 12.44
C ASP A 37 -3.71 16.89 11.03
N ARG A 38 -4.40 16.34 10.02
CA ARG A 38 -3.86 16.21 8.66
C ARG A 38 -3.72 17.59 8.00
N PRO A 39 -2.53 17.95 7.48
CA PRO A 39 -2.34 19.26 6.86
C PRO A 39 -3.14 19.38 5.55
N PRO A 40 -3.61 20.59 5.17
CA PRO A 40 -4.43 20.81 3.98
C PRO A 40 -3.80 20.30 2.67
N ALA A 41 -2.46 20.29 2.57
CA ALA A 41 -1.74 19.78 1.42
C ALA A 41 -1.99 18.27 1.15
N GLN A 42 -2.45 17.52 2.15
CA GLN A 42 -2.77 16.11 2.02
C GLN A 42 -4.25 15.85 1.69
N ALA A 43 -5.11 16.88 1.70
CA ALA A 43 -6.54 16.74 1.44
C ALA A 43 -6.85 16.10 0.08
N LYS A 44 -6.00 16.33 -0.93
CA LYS A 44 -6.12 15.74 -2.28
C LYS A 44 -6.05 14.20 -2.32
N TRP A 45 -5.61 13.55 -1.24
CA TRP A 45 -5.50 12.10 -1.15
C TRP A 45 -6.78 11.42 -0.64
N TRP A 46 -7.74 12.19 -0.13
CA TRP A 46 -9.00 11.64 0.34
C TRP A 46 -9.75 10.95 -0.80
N ASN A 47 -10.12 9.69 -0.56
CA ASN A 47 -10.82 8.81 -1.50
C ASN A 47 -10.06 8.61 -2.84
N VAL A 48 -8.73 8.72 -2.82
CA VAL A 48 -7.87 8.38 -3.95
C VAL A 48 -7.20 7.03 -3.64
N PRO A 49 -7.72 5.91 -4.17
CA PRO A 49 -7.08 4.62 -4.00
C PRO A 49 -5.79 4.54 -4.81
N TYR A 50 -4.80 3.83 -4.28
CA TYR A 50 -3.52 3.62 -4.90
C TYR A 50 -2.97 2.24 -4.55
N VAL A 51 -2.01 1.76 -5.32
CA VAL A 51 -1.32 0.48 -5.10
C VAL A 51 0.10 0.73 -4.62
N VAL A 52 0.52 0.00 -3.59
CA VAL A 52 1.93 -0.11 -3.20
C VAL A 52 2.41 -1.54 -3.42
N THR A 53 3.63 -1.69 -3.92
CA THR A 53 4.26 -2.99 -4.14
C THR A 53 5.28 -3.27 -3.06
N MET A 54 5.38 -4.53 -2.64
CA MET A 54 6.46 -5.01 -1.79
C MET A 54 7.02 -6.28 -2.42
N THR A 55 8.34 -6.33 -2.59
CA THR A 55 9.00 -7.49 -3.21
C THR A 55 9.71 -8.35 -2.18
N VAL A 56 9.77 -9.66 -2.44
CA VAL A 56 10.53 -10.59 -1.59
C VAL A 56 12.00 -10.19 -1.52
N GLU A 57 12.55 -9.63 -2.60
CA GLU A 57 13.93 -9.15 -2.66
C GLU A 57 14.17 -7.96 -1.72
N GLU A 58 13.22 -7.02 -1.63
CA GLU A 58 13.31 -5.90 -0.69
C GLU A 58 13.23 -6.38 0.76
N TRP A 59 12.36 -7.35 1.05
CA TRP A 59 12.26 -7.97 2.37
C TRP A 59 13.52 -8.78 2.73
N ASP A 60 14.03 -9.58 1.79
CA ASP A 60 15.28 -10.34 1.92
C ASP A 60 16.43 -9.39 2.28
N ARG A 61 16.57 -8.29 1.53
CA ARG A 61 17.58 -7.27 1.78
C ARG A 61 17.38 -6.59 3.14
N MET A 62 16.15 -6.16 3.45
CA MET A 62 15.83 -5.49 4.72
C MET A 62 16.27 -6.34 5.91
N TYR A 63 15.92 -7.63 5.93
CA TYR A 63 16.31 -8.52 7.04
C TYR A 63 17.80 -8.87 7.03
N ALA A 64 18.42 -9.03 5.87
CA ALA A 64 19.86 -9.30 5.77
C ALA A 64 20.70 -8.14 6.30
N GLU A 65 20.31 -6.90 5.99
CA GLU A 65 21.06 -5.68 6.33
C GLU A 65 20.79 -5.14 7.75
N ARG A 66 19.85 -5.72 8.51
CA ARG A 66 19.60 -5.31 9.91
C ARG A 66 20.82 -5.53 10.78
N THR A 67 21.18 -4.49 11.54
CA THR A 67 22.30 -4.48 12.50
C THR A 67 21.88 -4.13 13.92
N ASP A 68 20.60 -3.90 14.17
CA ASP A 68 20.07 -3.64 15.51
C ASP A 68 20.07 -4.89 16.41
N GLU A 69 19.77 -4.73 17.69
CA GLU A 69 19.79 -5.82 18.68
C GLU A 69 18.82 -6.99 18.33
N HIS A 70 17.84 -6.75 17.45
CA HIS A 70 16.89 -7.77 17.00
C HIS A 70 17.26 -8.38 15.64
N ALA A 71 18.43 -8.06 15.08
CA ALA A 71 18.83 -8.48 13.73
C ALA A 71 18.80 -10.01 13.54
N GLU A 72 19.36 -10.78 14.47
CA GLU A 72 19.39 -12.24 14.39
C GLU A 72 17.99 -12.85 14.50
N ALA A 73 17.22 -12.42 15.50
CA ALA A 73 15.83 -12.85 15.67
C ALA A 73 14.97 -12.49 14.45
N GLY A 74 15.18 -11.30 13.88
CA GLY A 74 14.52 -10.85 12.66
C GLY A 74 14.84 -11.73 11.46
N ARG A 75 16.12 -12.04 11.21
CA ARG A 75 16.53 -12.94 10.13
C ARG A 75 15.92 -14.33 10.27
N LYS A 76 15.91 -14.89 11.49
CA LYS A 76 15.27 -16.18 11.75
C LYS A 76 13.78 -16.14 11.46
N HIS A 77 13.09 -15.12 11.98
CA HIS A 77 11.67 -14.92 11.73
C HIS A 77 11.35 -14.81 10.23
N TRP A 78 12.15 -14.05 9.49
CA TRP A 78 11.96 -13.91 8.05
C TRP A 78 12.22 -15.21 7.30
N ALA A 79 13.28 -15.95 7.63
CA ALA A 79 13.55 -17.26 7.03
C ALA A 79 12.37 -18.24 7.18
N GLU A 80 11.66 -18.19 8.31
CA GLU A 80 10.46 -18.99 8.56
C GLU A 80 9.20 -18.44 7.85
N ALA A 81 9.08 -17.12 7.70
CA ALA A 81 7.94 -16.45 7.07
C ALA A 81 8.02 -16.44 5.53
N ARG A 82 9.22 -16.41 4.96
CA ARG A 82 9.48 -16.27 3.51
C ARG A 82 8.81 -17.35 2.65
N PRO A 83 8.77 -18.65 3.04
CA PRO A 83 8.03 -19.65 2.27
C PRO A 83 6.54 -19.34 2.16
N LYS A 84 5.90 -18.87 3.24
CA LYS A 84 4.49 -18.46 3.24
C LYS A 84 4.26 -17.20 2.42
N TRP A 85 5.24 -16.28 2.40
CA TRP A 85 5.23 -15.14 1.49
C TRP A 85 5.19 -15.59 0.03
N MET A 86 6.06 -16.53 -0.35
CA MET A 86 6.12 -17.06 -1.72
C MET A 86 4.88 -17.90 -2.08
N GLU A 87 4.27 -18.58 -1.11
CA GLU A 87 3.00 -19.28 -1.32
C GLU A 87 1.86 -18.29 -1.61
N ALA A 88 1.76 -17.21 -0.84
CA ALA A 88 0.74 -16.18 -1.04
C ALA A 88 1.00 -15.35 -2.31
N TRP A 89 2.27 -15.04 -2.60
CA TRP A 89 2.71 -14.16 -3.68
C TRP A 89 3.75 -14.87 -4.56
N PRO A 90 3.33 -15.78 -5.46
CA PRO A 90 4.26 -16.67 -6.20
C PRO A 90 5.26 -15.95 -7.09
N THR A 91 4.95 -14.74 -7.54
CA THR A 91 5.85 -13.89 -8.33
C THR A 91 6.88 -13.15 -7.47
N GLY A 92 6.84 -13.33 -6.15
CA GLY A 92 7.65 -12.59 -5.19
C GLY A 92 7.12 -11.19 -4.87
N THR A 93 6.12 -10.68 -5.60
CA THR A 93 5.57 -9.34 -5.40
C THR A 93 4.19 -9.37 -4.78
N ARG A 94 4.03 -8.68 -3.64
CA ARG A 94 2.72 -8.37 -3.05
C ARG A 94 2.26 -7.00 -3.53
N TYR A 95 1.03 -6.93 -4.01
CA TYR A 95 0.36 -5.67 -4.35
C TYR A 95 -0.67 -5.35 -3.27
N GLU A 96 -0.56 -4.19 -2.64
CA GLU A 96 -1.51 -3.76 -1.62
C GLU A 96 -2.26 -2.51 -2.10
N THR A 97 -3.59 -2.61 -2.17
CA THR A 97 -4.45 -1.47 -2.48
C THR A 97 -4.74 -0.73 -1.18
N ARG A 98 -4.51 0.59 -1.18
CA ARG A 98 -4.71 1.45 -0.03
C ARG A 98 -5.51 2.69 -0.41
N CYS A 99 -6.26 3.24 0.54
CA CYS A 99 -6.98 4.50 0.34
C CYS A 99 -7.07 5.28 1.65
N LEU A 100 -6.85 6.60 1.59
CA LEU A 100 -7.18 7.48 2.72
C LEU A 100 -8.68 7.77 2.67
N ASP A 101 -9.46 7.10 3.50
CA ASP A 101 -10.92 7.14 3.47
C ASP A 101 -11.59 7.03 4.85
N GLY A 102 -10.79 7.17 5.92
CA GLY A 102 -11.27 7.30 7.29
C GLY A 102 -11.52 5.96 7.97
N GLY A 103 -11.25 4.83 7.30
CA GLY A 103 -11.32 3.51 7.94
C GLY A 103 -10.27 3.30 9.03
N ALA A 104 -9.16 4.04 9.00
CA ALA A 104 -8.18 4.12 10.08
C ALA A 104 -8.04 5.57 10.56
N TRP A 105 -7.70 5.73 11.84
CA TRP A 105 -7.65 7.04 12.49
C TRP A 105 -6.43 7.89 12.07
N ASP A 106 -5.31 7.26 11.71
CA ASP A 106 -4.00 7.90 11.46
C ASP A 106 -3.34 7.58 10.12
N ARG A 107 -3.98 6.75 9.28
CA ARG A 107 -3.36 6.22 8.07
C ARG A 107 -4.37 5.89 6.98
N SER A 108 -3.86 5.65 5.78
CA SER A 108 -4.62 5.00 4.73
C SER A 108 -5.07 3.61 5.17
N THR A 109 -6.31 3.25 4.83
CA THR A 109 -6.88 1.94 5.08
C THR A 109 -6.37 0.96 4.02
N SER A 110 -5.96 -0.24 4.46
CA SER A 110 -5.66 -1.34 3.55
C SER A 110 -6.96 -1.94 3.03
N TRP A 111 -7.15 -1.91 1.72
CA TRP A 111 -8.32 -2.48 1.06
C TRP A 111 -8.15 -3.96 0.72
N GLY A 112 -6.90 -4.43 0.66
CA GLY A 112 -6.55 -5.83 0.42
C GLY A 112 -5.12 -5.98 -0.06
N MET A 113 -4.63 -7.22 -0.02
CA MET A 113 -3.34 -7.64 -0.54
C MET A 113 -3.57 -8.68 -1.64
N PHE A 114 -2.86 -8.56 -2.76
CA PHE A 114 -3.11 -9.29 -4.00
C PHE A 114 -1.80 -9.80 -4.61
N ALA A 115 -1.91 -10.91 -5.34
CA ALA A 115 -0.77 -11.55 -6.00
C ALA A 115 -0.45 -10.93 -7.35
N THR A 116 -1.41 -10.19 -7.92
CA THR A 116 -1.28 -9.53 -9.21
C THR A 116 -1.64 -8.05 -9.12
N LEU A 117 -1.02 -7.26 -9.99
CA LEU A 117 -1.37 -5.85 -10.15
C LEU A 117 -2.83 -5.70 -10.61
N GLU A 118 -3.30 -6.57 -11.51
CA GLU A 118 -4.65 -6.54 -12.06
C GLU A 118 -5.73 -6.65 -10.97
N GLU A 119 -5.57 -7.59 -10.02
CA GLU A 119 -6.49 -7.73 -8.88
C GLU A 119 -6.47 -6.49 -7.97
N ALA A 120 -5.28 -5.92 -7.73
CA ALA A 120 -5.14 -4.70 -6.93
C ALA A 120 -5.82 -3.49 -7.59
N LEU A 121 -5.68 -3.35 -8.91
CA LEU A 121 -6.36 -2.33 -9.71
C LEU A 121 -7.88 -2.54 -9.73
N ALA A 122 -8.34 -3.79 -9.87
CA ALA A 122 -9.76 -4.12 -9.79
C ALA A 122 -10.34 -3.74 -8.41
N CYS A 123 -9.61 -4.00 -7.33
CA CYS A 123 -9.98 -3.55 -5.98
C CYS A 123 -10.02 -2.02 -5.85
N ALA A 124 -9.02 -1.31 -6.41
CA ALA A 124 -8.97 0.15 -6.38
C ALA A 124 -10.19 0.77 -7.09
N ASN A 125 -10.62 0.17 -8.20
CA ASN A 125 -11.76 0.65 -8.99
C ASN A 125 -13.12 0.26 -8.39
N ALA A 126 -13.25 -0.95 -7.84
CA ALA A 126 -14.52 -1.45 -7.30
C ALA A 126 -14.74 -1.10 -5.82
N GLY A 127 -13.70 -0.68 -5.11
CA GLY A 127 -13.69 -0.55 -3.66
C GLY A 127 -13.42 -1.89 -2.94
N PRO A 128 -13.09 -1.82 -1.64
CA PRO A 128 -12.74 -3.00 -0.87
C PRO A 128 -13.94 -3.93 -0.70
N GLN A 129 -13.67 -5.24 -0.69
CA GLN A 129 -14.72 -6.26 -0.62
C GLN A 129 -15.65 -6.09 0.60
N TRP A 130 -15.10 -5.73 1.75
CA TRP A 130 -15.86 -5.54 2.98
C TRP A 130 -16.82 -4.33 2.95
N ARG A 131 -16.60 -3.33 2.09
CA ARG A 131 -17.60 -2.27 1.85
C ARG A 131 -18.75 -2.72 0.97
N ARG A 132 -18.45 -3.57 -0.02
CA ARG A 132 -19.46 -4.09 -0.96
C ARG A 132 -20.44 -5.05 -0.29
N GLN A 133 -20.00 -5.77 0.75
CA GLN A 133 -20.85 -6.70 1.52
C GLN A 133 -21.75 -6.00 2.56
N GLY A 134 -21.46 -4.75 2.92
CA GLY A 134 -22.24 -3.97 3.89
C GLY A 134 -23.44 -3.20 3.31
N GLY A 135 -23.70 -3.33 2.01
CA GLY A 135 -24.79 -2.62 1.30
C GLY A 135 -26.19 -3.25 1.42
N ALA A 136 -26.44 -4.01 2.48
CA ALA A 136 -27.77 -4.53 2.83
C ALA A 136 -28.01 -4.30 4.33
N ALA A 137 -28.51 -3.11 4.66
CA ALA A 137 -29.24 -2.81 5.89
C ALA A 137 -30.36 -1.83 5.55
#